data_AF-A0A7W9WL89-F1
#
_entry.id   AF-A0A7W9WL89-F1
#
_cell.length_a   1.000
_cell.length_b   1.000
_cell.length_c   1.000
_cell.angle_alpha   90.00
_cell.angle_beta   90.00
_cell.angle_gamma   90.00
#
_symmetry.space_group_name_H-M   'P 1'
#
loop_
_entity.id
_entity.type
_entity.pdbx_description
1 polymer ?
#
loop_
_entity_poly.entity_id
_entity_poly.type
_entity_poly.pdbx_seq_one_letter_code
_entity_poly.pdbx_strand_id
1 'polypeptide(L)'
;MLYLATPSGADVRAVMQAGLLACMTTPAQGNVIPPGALYACDNGKFGKGWPGEQAWFAWLTATVKRYGPDRCLWTVAPDVPMDAAATLAESLPWLEPIRALGIPAAFAAQDGSEHGLIPWDSIDVLFLAGSTAWKTSPAAHQLAVEAQERGLAVHMGRVNSRRRLRIAQAFGCTSCDGTYLAFGPDTNLPRLLGWMNELHTTPTLFGDET
;
A
#
# COMPACT_ATOMS: atom_id res chain seq x y z
N MET A 1 12.30 1.87 1.83
CA MET A 1 10.94 1.32 1.65
C MET A 1 10.28 1.20 3.01
N LEU A 2 9.01 1.61 3.17
CA LEU A 2 8.27 1.56 4.43
C LEU A 2 7.34 0.35 4.48
N TYR A 3 7.23 -0.32 5.63
CA TYR A 3 6.29 -1.43 5.81
C TYR A 3 5.04 -0.96 6.58
N LEU A 4 3.86 -1.19 6.00
CA LEU A 4 2.57 -0.85 6.57
C LEU A 4 1.93 -2.09 7.20
N ALA A 5 1.48 -1.96 8.45
CA ALA A 5 0.90 -3.06 9.20
C ALA A 5 -0.37 -2.65 9.95
N THR A 6 -1.17 -3.63 10.32
CA THR A 6 -2.21 -3.44 11.35
C THR A 6 -1.54 -3.17 12.70
N PRO A 7 -2.04 -2.22 13.51
CA PRO A 7 -1.49 -1.89 14.84
C PRO A 7 -1.81 -2.96 15.92
N SER A 8 -1.37 -4.20 15.68
CA SER A 8 -1.78 -5.46 16.33
C SER A 8 -1.23 -5.74 17.73
N GLY A 9 -0.80 -4.72 18.49
CA GLY A 9 -0.25 -4.89 19.83
C GLY A 9 0.43 -3.63 20.34
N ALA A 10 0.79 -3.58 21.62
CA ALA A 10 1.46 -2.41 22.19
C ALA A 10 2.81 -2.14 21.51
N ASP A 11 3.61 -3.18 21.28
CA ASP A 11 4.95 -3.03 20.67
C ASP A 11 4.87 -2.61 19.20
N VAL A 12 3.93 -3.18 18.44
CA VAL A 12 3.69 -2.77 17.04
C VAL A 12 3.29 -1.29 16.98
N ARG A 13 2.43 -0.84 17.89
CA ARG A 13 2.05 0.57 17.99
C ARG A 13 3.24 1.45 18.36
N ALA A 14 4.07 1.05 19.33
CA ALA A 14 5.25 1.80 19.72
C ALA A 14 6.24 1.97 18.56
N VAL A 15 6.46 0.92 17.77
CA VAL A 15 7.31 0.96 16.57
C VAL A 15 6.73 1.87 15.48
N MET A 16 5.40 1.92 15.32
CA MET A 16 4.75 2.87 14.42
C MET A 16 4.89 4.32 14.90
N GLN A 17 4.76 4.57 16.20
CA GLN A 17 4.96 5.89 16.80
C GLN A 17 6.41 6.37 16.67
N ALA A 18 7.36 5.44 16.66
CA ALA A 18 8.78 5.71 16.40
C ALA A 18 9.10 5.92 14.91
N GLY A 19 8.12 5.79 14.00
CA GLY A 19 8.31 6.00 12.57
C GLY A 19 9.00 4.86 11.82
N LEU A 20 9.21 3.72 12.47
CA LEU A 20 9.87 2.54 11.86
C LEU A 20 8.90 1.71 10.99
N LEU A 21 7.60 1.80 11.27
CA LEU A 21 6.50 1.21 10.51
C LEU A 21 5.40 2.25 10.32
N ALA A 22 4.54 2.05 9.33
CA ALA A 22 3.31 2.83 9.16
C ALA A 22 2.06 1.97 9.39
N CYS A 23 0.93 2.64 9.59
CA CYS A 23 -0.35 1.99 9.82
C CYS A 23 -1.08 1.72 8.50
N MET A 24 -1.49 0.48 8.25
CA MET A 24 -2.54 0.18 7.27
C MET A 24 -3.90 0.20 7.98
N THR A 25 -4.84 1.03 7.52
CA THR A 25 -6.20 1.13 8.09
C THR A 25 -7.26 0.76 7.05
N THR A 26 -8.36 0.13 7.49
CA THR A 26 -9.50 -0.27 6.65
C THR A 26 -10.82 0.11 7.29
N PRO A 27 -11.94 0.20 6.54
CA PRO A 27 -13.25 0.52 7.11
C PRO A 27 -13.72 -0.43 8.21
N ALA A 28 -13.44 -1.73 8.05
CA ALA A 28 -13.87 -2.78 8.96
C ALA A 28 -12.91 -3.00 10.15
N GLN A 29 -11.80 -2.26 10.25
CA GLN A 29 -10.88 -2.46 11.38
C GLN A 29 -11.42 -1.80 12.66
N GLY A 30 -11.28 -2.51 13.78
CA GLY A 30 -11.57 -1.96 15.11
C GLY A 30 -10.39 -1.20 15.72
N ASN A 31 -9.20 -1.30 15.13
CA ASN A 31 -8.01 -0.64 15.67
C ASN A 31 -7.96 0.84 15.28
N VAL A 32 -7.34 1.64 16.13
CA VAL A 32 -7.07 3.06 15.86
C VAL A 32 -5.66 3.27 15.33
N ILE A 33 -5.49 4.26 14.45
CA ILE A 33 -4.17 4.67 13.97
C ILE A 33 -3.36 5.22 15.17
N PRO A 34 -2.14 4.73 15.42
CA PRO A 34 -1.32 5.21 16.54
C PRO A 34 -1.02 6.71 16.43
N PRO A 35 -0.96 7.45 17.55
CA PRO A 35 -0.62 8.88 17.55
C PRO A 35 0.70 9.16 16.83
N GLY A 36 0.74 10.16 15.95
CA GLY A 36 1.94 10.53 15.19
C GLY A 36 2.33 9.60 14.04
N ALA A 37 1.80 8.37 13.96
CA ALA A 37 2.13 7.46 12.88
C ALA A 37 1.64 7.95 11.51
N LEU A 38 2.42 7.67 10.47
CA LEU A 38 1.98 7.73 9.08
C LEU A 38 0.98 6.60 8.82
N TYR A 39 0.05 6.82 7.89
CA TYR A 39 -0.98 5.83 7.59
C TYR A 39 -1.37 5.78 6.11
N ALA A 40 -1.85 4.63 5.66
CA ALA A 40 -2.56 4.51 4.40
C ALA A 40 -3.92 3.84 4.60
N CYS A 41 -4.85 4.13 3.70
CA CYS A 41 -6.23 3.67 3.77
C CYS A 41 -6.52 2.64 2.66
N ASP A 42 -6.60 1.37 3.05
CA ASP A 42 -7.06 0.28 2.20
C ASP A 42 -8.60 0.23 2.22
N ASN A 43 -9.22 -0.12 1.09
CA ASN A 43 -10.67 -0.11 0.91
C ASN A 43 -11.37 -1.36 1.48
N GLY A 44 -10.66 -2.46 1.69
CA GLY A 44 -11.15 -3.73 2.23
C GLY A 44 -11.68 -4.73 1.20
N LYS A 45 -11.54 -4.48 -0.11
CA LYS A 45 -12.14 -5.29 -1.19
C LYS A 45 -11.52 -6.65 -1.43
N PHE A 46 -10.23 -6.81 -1.19
CA PHE A 46 -9.60 -8.14 -1.25
C PHE A 46 -10.16 -9.09 -0.17
N GLY A 47 -10.58 -8.53 0.96
CA GLY A 47 -11.20 -9.26 2.07
C GLY A 47 -12.71 -9.13 2.10
N LYS A 48 -13.30 -9.33 3.29
CA LYS A 48 -14.74 -9.13 3.55
C LYS A 48 -15.03 -7.76 4.19
N GLY A 49 -14.12 -6.80 3.99
CA GLY A 49 -14.12 -5.52 4.71
C GLY A 49 -14.75 -4.35 3.94
N TRP A 50 -15.11 -4.55 2.66
CA TRP A 50 -15.71 -3.52 1.82
C TRP A 50 -17.13 -3.17 2.28
N PRO A 51 -17.39 -1.92 2.70
CA PRO A 51 -18.70 -1.51 3.22
C PRO A 51 -19.64 -0.97 2.13
N GLY A 52 -19.19 -0.94 0.87
CA GLY A 52 -19.84 -0.19 -0.21
C GLY A 52 -19.27 1.23 -0.35
N GLU A 53 -19.39 1.79 -1.55
CA GLU A 53 -18.73 3.04 -1.97
C GLU A 53 -19.03 4.23 -1.05
N GLN A 54 -20.32 4.48 -0.77
CA GLN A 54 -20.74 5.62 0.04
C GLN A 54 -20.21 5.53 1.48
N ALA A 55 -20.30 4.34 2.08
CA ALA A 55 -19.82 4.10 3.44
C ALA A 55 -18.28 4.16 3.51
N TRP A 56 -17.59 3.64 2.49
CA TRP A 56 -16.14 3.73 2.38
C TRP A 56 -15.68 5.19 2.26
N PHE A 57 -16.28 5.99 1.39
CA PHE A 57 -15.87 7.38 1.20
C PHE A 57 -16.19 8.26 2.42
N ALA A 58 -17.33 8.01 3.09
CA ALA A 58 -17.66 8.65 4.35
C ALA A 58 -16.63 8.30 5.46
N TRP A 59 -16.24 7.02 5.54
CA TRP A 59 -15.18 6.57 6.45
C TRP A 59 -13.83 7.22 6.13
N LEU A 60 -13.45 7.27 4.85
CA LEU A 60 -12.21 7.88 4.40
C LEU A 60 -12.16 9.36 4.79
N THR A 61 -13.21 10.11 4.48
CA THR A 61 -13.34 11.54 4.81
C THR A 61 -13.21 11.77 6.32
N ALA A 62 -13.90 10.95 7.13
CA ALA A 62 -13.81 11.04 8.59
C ALA A 62 -12.40 10.69 9.11
N THR A 63 -11.74 9.71 8.50
CA THR A 63 -10.38 9.27 8.84
C THR A 63 -9.37 10.36 8.53
N VAL A 64 -9.40 10.94 7.33
CA VAL A 64 -8.53 12.06 6.93
C VAL A 64 -8.75 13.27 7.83
N LYS A 65 -10.00 13.64 8.12
CA LYS A 65 -10.31 14.74 9.05
C LYS A 65 -9.75 14.48 10.46
N ARG A 66 -9.81 13.24 10.93
CA ARG A 66 -9.37 12.88 12.29
C ARG A 66 -7.85 12.83 12.43
N TYR A 67 -7.15 12.32 11.42
CA TYR A 67 -5.72 12.03 11.52
C TYR A 67 -4.84 13.02 10.75
N GLY A 68 -5.42 13.82 9.86
CA GLY A 68 -4.76 14.86 9.09
C GLY A 68 -4.23 14.34 7.74
N PRO A 69 -4.45 15.08 6.64
CA PRO A 69 -4.02 14.67 5.31
C PRO A 69 -2.49 14.54 5.19
N ASP A 70 -1.72 15.37 5.89
CA ASP A 70 -0.24 15.38 5.85
C ASP A 70 0.42 14.08 6.32
N ARG A 71 -0.31 13.23 7.06
CA ARG A 71 0.17 11.92 7.51
C ARG A 71 -0.37 10.77 6.66
N CYS A 72 -1.28 11.04 5.74
CA CYS A 72 -1.84 10.06 4.85
C CYS A 72 -0.88 9.83 3.69
N LEU A 73 -0.27 8.64 3.66
CA LEU A 73 0.60 8.22 2.57
C LEU A 73 -0.18 8.08 1.26
N TRP A 74 -1.39 7.53 1.33
CA TRP A 74 -2.31 7.35 0.21
C TRP A 74 -3.61 6.67 0.67
N THR A 75 -4.62 6.66 -0.18
CA THR A 75 -5.74 5.72 -0.11
C THR A 75 -5.94 5.03 -1.44
N VAL A 76 -6.29 3.75 -1.42
CA VAL A 76 -6.59 2.99 -2.63
C VAL A 76 -8.03 3.24 -3.07
N ALA A 77 -8.21 3.59 -4.34
CA ALA A 77 -9.52 3.69 -4.96
C ALA A 77 -10.23 2.32 -5.00
N PRO A 78 -11.56 2.27 -5.14
CA PRO A 78 -12.29 1.01 -5.26
C PRO A 78 -11.82 0.19 -6.47
N ASP A 79 -11.56 -1.09 -6.27
CA ASP A 79 -10.95 -1.99 -7.26
C ASP A 79 -11.73 -3.30 -7.44
N VAL A 80 -11.35 -4.12 -8.42
CA VAL A 80 -11.87 -5.48 -8.57
C VAL A 80 -10.69 -6.45 -8.57
N PRO A 81 -10.43 -7.17 -7.47
CA PRO A 81 -9.26 -8.03 -7.36
C PRO A 81 -9.11 -8.99 -8.54
N MET A 82 -7.91 -9.00 -9.14
CA MET A 82 -7.54 -9.82 -10.30
C MET A 82 -8.25 -9.46 -11.63
N ASP A 83 -8.93 -8.32 -11.71
CA ASP A 83 -9.56 -7.82 -12.95
C ASP A 83 -9.16 -6.35 -13.21
N ALA A 84 -8.22 -6.15 -14.13
CA ALA A 84 -7.72 -4.81 -14.45
C ALA A 84 -8.75 -3.91 -15.13
N ALA A 85 -9.59 -4.45 -16.01
CA ALA A 85 -10.58 -3.66 -16.75
C ALA A 85 -11.71 -3.20 -15.82
N ALA A 86 -12.21 -4.10 -14.98
CA ALA A 86 -13.22 -3.77 -13.99
C ALA A 86 -12.64 -2.82 -12.92
N THR A 87 -11.37 -3.00 -12.53
CA THR A 87 -10.69 -2.06 -11.63
C THR A 87 -10.58 -0.65 -12.23
N LEU A 88 -10.19 -0.52 -13.51
CA LEU A 88 -10.15 0.78 -14.17
C LEU A 88 -11.52 1.46 -14.15
N ALA A 89 -12.57 0.73 -14.54
CA ALA A 89 -13.92 1.25 -14.57
C ALA A 89 -14.42 1.69 -13.18
N GLU A 90 -14.11 0.92 -12.14
CA GLU A 90 -14.58 1.19 -10.79
C GLU A 90 -13.75 2.26 -10.07
N SER A 91 -12.43 2.31 -10.28
CA SER A 91 -11.56 3.28 -9.62
C SER A 91 -11.70 4.69 -10.19
N LEU A 92 -11.86 4.83 -11.51
CA LEU A 92 -11.74 6.12 -12.20
C LEU A 92 -12.63 7.24 -11.62
N PRO A 93 -13.91 6.99 -11.24
CA PRO A 93 -14.75 8.03 -10.64
C PRO A 93 -14.27 8.54 -9.27
N TRP A 94 -13.39 7.82 -8.58
CA TRP A 94 -12.97 8.11 -7.20
C TRP A 94 -11.60 8.77 -7.09
N LEU A 95 -10.77 8.72 -8.13
CA LEU A 95 -9.41 9.26 -8.11
C LEU A 95 -9.39 10.78 -7.82
N GLU A 96 -10.22 11.54 -8.52
CA GLU A 96 -10.33 12.99 -8.29
C GLU A 96 -10.98 13.31 -6.93
N PRO A 97 -12.10 12.68 -6.51
CA PRO A 97 -12.61 12.84 -5.14
C PRO A 97 -11.61 12.54 -4.03
N ILE A 98 -10.72 11.55 -4.20
CA ILE A 98 -9.64 11.27 -3.25
C ILE A 98 -8.67 12.45 -3.19
N ARG A 99 -8.17 12.92 -4.34
CA ARG A 99 -7.26 14.06 -4.42
C ARG A 99 -7.86 15.34 -3.83
N ALA A 100 -9.18 15.53 -3.99
CA ALA A 100 -9.90 16.65 -3.39
C ALA A 100 -9.92 16.64 -1.85
N LEU A 101 -9.63 15.50 -1.21
CA LEU A 101 -9.40 15.42 0.24
C LEU A 101 -7.98 15.87 0.66
N GLY A 102 -7.12 16.23 -0.30
CA GLY A 102 -5.74 16.65 -0.07
C GLY A 102 -4.79 15.49 0.20
N ILE A 103 -5.12 14.27 -0.24
CA ILE A 103 -4.30 13.06 -0.03
C ILE A 103 -3.99 12.35 -1.36
N PRO A 104 -2.90 11.56 -1.44
CA PRO A 104 -2.55 10.85 -2.67
C PRO A 104 -3.54 9.73 -3.02
N ALA A 105 -3.93 9.65 -4.30
CA ALA A 105 -4.79 8.60 -4.84
C ALA A 105 -3.97 7.41 -5.34
N ALA A 106 -4.23 6.23 -4.78
CA ALA A 106 -3.63 4.98 -5.24
C ALA A 106 -4.58 4.20 -6.15
N PHE A 107 -4.03 3.66 -7.24
CA PHE A 107 -4.73 2.75 -8.13
C PHE A 107 -4.21 1.33 -7.98
N ALA A 108 -5.13 0.38 -7.74
CA ALA A 108 -4.81 -1.02 -7.54
C ALA A 108 -4.59 -1.73 -8.88
N ALA A 109 -3.36 -1.74 -9.40
CA ALA A 109 -3.04 -2.52 -10.57
C ALA A 109 -3.26 -4.03 -10.32
N GLN A 110 -4.09 -4.65 -11.17
CA GLN A 110 -4.47 -6.05 -11.15
C GLN A 110 -3.92 -6.81 -12.37
N ASP A 111 -4.15 -8.11 -12.41
CA ASP A 111 -3.88 -8.96 -13.57
C ASP A 111 -4.45 -8.36 -14.86
N GLY A 112 -3.56 -8.11 -15.84
CA GLY A 112 -3.90 -7.49 -17.12
C GLY A 112 -3.69 -5.97 -17.21
N SER A 113 -3.24 -5.31 -16.13
CA SER A 113 -3.04 -3.84 -16.12
C SER A 113 -1.99 -3.38 -17.15
N GLU A 114 -1.05 -4.25 -17.49
CA GLU A 114 0.01 -4.03 -18.49
C GLU A 114 -0.53 -3.77 -19.90
N HIS A 115 -1.82 -4.00 -20.16
CA HIS A 115 -2.48 -3.75 -21.45
C HIS A 115 -2.98 -2.29 -21.60
N GLY A 116 -2.32 -1.34 -20.94
CA GLY A 116 -2.68 0.09 -21.01
C GLY A 116 -3.89 0.45 -20.16
N LEU A 117 -4.14 -0.30 -19.07
CA LEU A 117 -5.31 -0.12 -18.19
C LEU A 117 -4.99 0.64 -16.91
N ILE A 118 -3.95 1.47 -16.93
CA ILE A 118 -3.56 2.32 -15.81
C ILE A 118 -3.85 3.78 -16.17
N PRO A 119 -4.65 4.50 -15.37
CA PRO A 119 -4.95 5.91 -15.62
C PRO A 119 -3.83 6.79 -15.06
N TRP A 120 -2.66 6.75 -15.69
CA TRP A 120 -1.41 7.35 -15.18
C TRP A 120 -1.53 8.81 -14.71
N ASP A 121 -2.27 9.64 -15.44
CA ASP A 121 -2.42 11.07 -15.12
C ASP A 121 -3.35 11.33 -13.91
N SER A 122 -4.14 10.33 -13.52
CA SER A 122 -5.15 10.43 -12.47
C SER A 122 -4.69 9.84 -11.13
N ILE A 123 -3.46 9.34 -11.03
CA ILE A 123 -2.98 8.60 -9.85
C ILE A 123 -1.69 9.20 -9.31
N ASP A 124 -1.45 9.00 -8.02
CA ASP A 124 -0.23 9.41 -7.31
C ASP A 124 0.59 8.20 -6.85
N VAL A 125 -0.07 7.04 -6.71
CA VAL A 125 0.53 5.78 -6.27
C VAL A 125 0.06 4.62 -7.14
N LEU A 126 1.01 3.86 -7.69
CA LEU A 126 0.73 2.56 -8.30
C LEU A 126 0.76 1.47 -7.23
N PHE A 127 -0.40 0.89 -6.92
CA PHE A 127 -0.50 -0.24 -6.00
C PHE A 127 -0.52 -1.56 -6.78
N LEU A 128 0.56 -2.33 -6.73
CA LEU A 128 0.67 -3.70 -7.22
C LEU A 128 -0.21 -4.67 -6.39
N ALA A 129 -1.49 -4.75 -6.73
CA ALA A 129 -2.54 -5.41 -5.95
C ALA A 129 -2.83 -6.86 -6.38
N GLY A 130 -2.72 -7.14 -7.69
CA GLY A 130 -3.12 -8.38 -8.38
C GLY A 130 -2.66 -9.71 -7.78
N SER A 131 -2.85 -10.81 -8.50
CA SER A 131 -2.48 -12.14 -8.03
C SER A 131 -1.00 -12.20 -7.60
N THR A 132 -0.66 -13.16 -6.74
CA THR A 132 0.76 -13.29 -6.30
C THR A 132 1.67 -13.57 -7.50
N ALA A 133 1.18 -14.38 -8.45
CA ALA A 133 1.90 -14.68 -9.68
C ALA A 133 2.13 -13.41 -10.50
N TRP A 134 1.08 -12.61 -10.71
CA TRP A 134 1.16 -11.38 -11.49
C TRP A 134 2.01 -10.30 -10.82
N LYS A 135 1.79 -9.97 -9.54
CA LYS A 135 2.53 -8.86 -8.88
C LYS A 135 4.02 -9.13 -8.68
N THR A 136 4.45 -10.38 -8.83
CA THR A 136 5.85 -10.78 -8.78
C THR A 136 6.42 -11.12 -10.16
N SER A 137 5.67 -10.82 -11.22
CA SER A 137 6.05 -11.07 -12.62
C SER A 137 6.85 -9.90 -13.23
N PRO A 138 7.49 -10.12 -14.39
CA PRO A 138 8.09 -9.05 -15.18
C PRO A 138 7.10 -7.96 -15.62
N ALA A 139 5.83 -8.30 -15.86
CA ALA A 139 4.83 -7.30 -16.26
C ALA A 139 4.59 -6.28 -15.14
N ALA A 140 4.38 -6.75 -13.91
CA ALA A 140 4.26 -5.86 -12.75
C ALA A 140 5.55 -5.07 -12.47
N HIS A 141 6.72 -5.64 -12.76
CA HIS A 141 7.99 -4.93 -12.66
C HIS A 141 8.08 -3.76 -13.65
N GLN A 142 7.72 -3.99 -14.92
CA GLN A 142 7.72 -2.94 -15.95
C GLN A 142 6.78 -1.79 -15.58
N LEU A 143 5.60 -2.11 -15.03
CA LEU A 143 4.67 -1.09 -14.54
C LEU A 143 5.25 -0.29 -13.36
N ALA A 144 5.97 -0.95 -12.46
CA ALA A 144 6.65 -0.27 -11.35
C ALA A 144 7.74 0.69 -11.86
N VAL A 145 8.52 0.28 -12.86
CA VAL A 145 9.52 1.14 -13.51
C VAL A 145 8.84 2.35 -14.19
N GLU A 146 7.78 2.13 -14.96
CA GLU A 146 7.04 3.22 -15.61
C GLU A 146 6.45 4.20 -14.58
N ALA A 147 5.92 3.69 -13.46
CA ALA A 147 5.43 4.54 -12.38
C ALA A 147 6.54 5.44 -11.81
N GLN A 148 7.74 4.89 -11.60
CA GLN A 148 8.88 5.64 -11.10
C GLN A 148 9.39 6.68 -12.10
N GLU A 149 9.45 6.34 -13.38
CA GLU A 149 9.80 7.28 -14.46
C GLU A 149 8.82 8.46 -14.53
N ARG A 150 7.56 8.23 -14.14
CA ARG A 150 6.52 9.25 -14.00
C ARG A 150 6.53 10.00 -12.67
N GLY A 151 7.46 9.66 -11.76
CA GLY A 151 7.56 10.26 -10.43
C GLY A 151 6.48 9.80 -9.44
N LEU A 152 5.81 8.68 -9.71
CA LEU A 152 4.77 8.11 -8.85
C LEU A 152 5.38 7.20 -7.78
N ALA A 153 4.75 7.13 -6.62
CA ALA A 153 5.10 6.13 -5.61
C ALA A 153 4.60 4.74 -6.02
N VAL A 154 5.30 3.69 -5.60
CA VAL A 154 4.89 2.30 -5.85
C VAL A 154 4.66 1.58 -4.53
N HIS A 155 3.50 0.94 -4.40
CA HIS A 155 3.11 0.13 -3.25
C HIS A 155 2.91 -1.33 -3.65
N MET A 156 3.43 -2.28 -2.87
CA MET A 156 3.15 -3.71 -3.08
C MET A 156 2.39 -4.31 -1.90
N GLY A 157 1.23 -4.90 -2.18
CA GLY A 157 0.44 -5.54 -1.13
C GLY A 157 0.65 -7.04 -0.97
N ARG A 158 0.26 -7.54 0.20
CA ARG A 158 0.43 -8.94 0.63
C ARG A 158 1.90 -9.36 0.67
N VAL A 159 2.75 -8.60 1.34
CA VAL A 159 4.20 -8.86 1.50
C VAL A 159 4.49 -9.59 2.82
N ASN A 160 3.92 -10.79 3.00
CA ASN A 160 4.06 -11.55 4.27
C ASN A 160 5.28 -12.48 4.33
N SER A 161 6.37 -12.17 3.63
CA SER A 161 7.59 -12.98 3.70
C SER A 161 8.84 -12.19 3.29
N ARG A 162 10.01 -12.55 3.84
CA ARG A 162 11.31 -11.97 3.46
C ARG A 162 11.55 -12.00 1.95
N ARG A 163 11.16 -13.09 1.28
CA ARG A 163 11.25 -13.21 -0.19
C ARG A 163 10.42 -12.13 -0.89
N ARG A 164 9.15 -11.95 -0.50
CA ARG A 164 8.30 -10.91 -1.10
C ARG A 164 8.81 -9.50 -0.78
N LEU A 165 9.36 -9.29 0.41
CA LEU A 165 9.94 -8.01 0.80
C LEU A 165 11.11 -7.62 -0.11
N ARG A 166 11.99 -8.57 -0.43
CA ARG A 166 13.07 -8.37 -1.40
C ARG A 166 12.57 -8.08 -2.81
N ILE A 167 11.48 -8.72 -3.25
CA ILE A 167 10.88 -8.44 -4.55
C ILE A 167 10.31 -7.02 -4.58
N ALA A 168 9.58 -6.60 -3.54
CA ALA A 168 9.07 -5.23 -3.43
C ALA A 168 10.21 -4.20 -3.48
N GLN A 169 11.31 -4.44 -2.77
CA GLN A 169 12.49 -3.58 -2.86
C GLN A 169 13.11 -3.58 -4.26
N ALA A 170 13.24 -4.75 -4.91
CA ALA A 170 13.81 -4.84 -6.25
C ALA A 170 12.95 -4.13 -7.31
N PHE A 171 11.64 -4.03 -7.09
CA PHE A 171 10.73 -3.25 -7.93
C PHE A 171 10.73 -1.76 -7.55
N GLY A 172 11.60 -1.35 -6.62
CA GLY A 172 11.72 -0.01 -6.06
C GLY A 172 10.42 0.51 -5.44
N CYS A 173 9.64 -0.37 -4.80
CA CYS A 173 8.48 0.04 -4.02
C CYS A 173 8.90 1.01 -2.91
N THR A 174 8.18 2.14 -2.80
CA THR A 174 8.36 3.07 -1.69
C THR A 174 7.74 2.53 -0.42
N SER A 175 6.70 1.70 -0.55
CA SER A 175 6.06 1.03 0.58
C SER A 175 5.50 -0.36 0.23
N CYS A 176 5.24 -1.17 1.25
CA CYS A 176 4.54 -2.44 1.12
C CYS A 176 3.67 -2.72 2.34
N ASP A 177 2.62 -3.53 2.20
CA ASP A 177 1.79 -3.95 3.32
C ASP A 177 1.68 -5.49 3.42
N GLY A 178 1.31 -5.96 4.61
CA GLY A 178 0.93 -7.34 4.78
C GLY A 178 0.47 -7.69 6.19
N THR A 179 -0.26 -8.80 6.29
CA THR A 179 -0.82 -9.34 7.53
C THR A 179 0.20 -10.08 8.40
N TYR A 180 1.51 -10.02 8.11
CA TYR A 180 2.53 -10.78 8.84
C TYR A 180 2.52 -10.52 10.36
N LEU A 181 2.32 -9.28 10.78
CA LEU A 181 2.22 -8.89 12.19
C LEU A 181 0.84 -9.13 12.81
N ALA A 182 -0.19 -9.42 12.01
CA ALA A 182 -1.51 -9.77 12.54
C ALA A 182 -1.50 -11.17 13.18
N PHE A 183 -0.55 -12.03 12.79
CA PHE A 183 -0.39 -13.38 13.31
C PHE A 183 0.89 -13.48 14.14
N GLY A 184 0.78 -13.59 15.47
CA GLY A 184 1.94 -13.72 16.37
C GLY A 184 2.87 -12.50 16.38
N PRO A 185 2.37 -11.28 16.67
CA PRO A 185 3.15 -10.04 16.62
C PRO A 185 4.43 -10.09 17.47
N ASP A 186 4.38 -10.67 18.66
CA ASP A 186 5.53 -10.73 19.58
C ASP A 186 6.71 -11.52 18.98
N THR A 187 6.42 -12.54 18.17
CA THR A 187 7.43 -13.34 17.47
C THR A 187 7.84 -12.70 16.14
N ASN A 188 6.88 -12.11 15.42
CA ASN A 188 7.09 -11.67 14.04
C ASN A 188 7.61 -10.23 13.94
N LEU A 189 7.37 -9.37 14.92
CA LEU A 189 7.86 -8.00 14.92
C LEU A 189 9.40 -7.93 14.93
N PRO A 190 10.13 -8.62 15.83
CA PRO A 190 11.59 -8.62 15.78
C PRO A 190 12.15 -9.16 14.45
N ARG A 191 11.48 -10.17 13.87
CA ARG A 191 11.88 -10.75 12.57
C ARG A 191 11.70 -9.77 11.43
N LEU A 192 10.55 -9.10 11.38
CA LEU A 192 10.26 -8.09 10.37
C LEU A 192 11.24 -6.92 10.46
N LEU A 193 11.50 -6.42 11.67
CA LEU A 193 12.48 -5.34 11.88
C LEU A 193 13.89 -5.77 11.44
N GLY A 194 14.28 -7.02 11.71
CA GLY A 194 15.51 -7.60 11.19
C GLY A 194 15.57 -7.58 9.67
N TRP A 195 14.50 -8.01 8.99
CA TRP A 195 14.44 -7.97 7.52
C TRP A 195 14.53 -6.54 6.99
N MET A 196 13.78 -5.60 7.57
CA MET A 196 13.80 -4.18 7.16
C MET A 196 15.19 -3.56 7.34
N ASN A 197 15.88 -3.89 8.43
CA ASN A 197 17.25 -3.42 8.67
C ASN A 197 18.23 -3.94 7.61
N GLU A 198 18.17 -5.23 7.27
CA GLU A 198 19.01 -5.82 6.22
C GLU A 198 18.85 -5.11 4.86
N LEU A 199 17.63 -4.69 4.53
CA LEU A 199 17.35 -4.00 3.26
C LEU A 199 17.92 -2.58 3.24
N HIS A 200 18.00 -1.91 4.39
CA HIS A 200 18.62 -0.58 4.50
C HIS A 200 20.14 -0.64 4.55
N THR A 201 20.74 -1.75 4.99
CA THR A 201 22.19 -1.90 5.11
C THR A 201 22.87 -2.58 3.91
N THR A 202 22.10 -3.21 3.03
CA THR A 202 22.64 -3.92 1.85
C THR A 202 22.38 -3.09 0.60
N PRO A 203 23.41 -2.49 -0.02
CA PRO A 203 23.25 -1.89 -1.35
C PRO A 203 22.75 -2.97 -2.31
N THR A 204 21.70 -2.68 -3.05
CA THR A 204 21.30 -3.52 -4.18
C THR A 204 22.45 -3.54 -5.20
N LEU A 205 22.84 -4.72 -5.67
CA LEU A 205 23.90 -4.94 -6.67
C LEU A 205 23.62 -4.28 -8.04
N PHE A 206 22.47 -3.63 -8.19
CA PHE A 206 22.15 -2.73 -9.28
C PHE A 206 22.19 -1.33 -8.67
N GLY A 207 23.37 -0.72 -8.78
CA GLY A 207 23.62 0.63 -8.30
C GLY A 207 22.94 1.65 -9.19
N ASP A 208 22.40 2.68 -8.55
CA ASP A 208 22.05 3.93 -9.18
C ASP A 208 23.32 4.49 -9.87
N GLU A 209 23.31 4.58 -11.19
CA GLU A 209 24.20 5.51 -11.89
C GLU A 209 23.61 6.91 -11.68
N THR A 210 24.40 7.74 -11.00
CA THR A 210 24.18 9.16 -10.72
C THR A 210 23.85 9.99 -11.96
#